data_AF-A0A957C0B6-F1
#
_entry.id   AF-A0A957C0B6-F1
#
_cell.length_a   1.000
_cell.length_b   1.000
_cell.length_c   1.000
_cell.angle_alpha   90.00
_cell.angle_beta   90.00
_cell.angle_gamma   90.00
#
_symmetry.space_group_name_H-M   'P 1'
#
loop_
_entity.id
_entity.type
_entity.pdbx_description
1 polymer ?
#
loop_
_entity_poly.entity_id
_entity_poly.type
_entity_poly.pdbx_seq_one_letter_code
_entity_poly.pdbx_strand_id
1 'polypeptide(L)'
;EELEELLEANDFYTALRRVVDKVMHVARQRGIFKEDIKYVLMVGGTSLMPSVQRTLGQYFTDMAVRADKPFTAVAEGALQLAAGYGLEDYLVHSYGLRHLDPDAGEHAWDEIIPMGSTYPITRPIEVMLSAAHEDQKTIEFIIGEIDTDAVSMIEVKYENGQAVFVADTSSSEQRISIMNESTVLEQLAQLNPPAQPGDPRLKVDFTVDDRRRLRMSVFDMLKNKILLDNVVVVTLQ
;
A
#
# COMPACT_ATOMS: atom_id res chain seq x y z
N GLU A 1 23.37 -31.90 9.94
CA GLU A 1 22.65 -31.94 11.23
C GLU A 1 23.00 -30.74 12.10
N GLU A 2 24.28 -30.41 12.30
CA GLU A 2 24.72 -29.26 13.13
C GLU A 2 24.00 -27.92 12.85
N LEU A 3 23.77 -27.54 11.58
CA LEU A 3 23.04 -26.32 11.25
C LEU A 3 21.55 -26.39 11.60
N GLU A 4 20.88 -27.52 11.34
CA GLU A 4 19.44 -27.65 11.61
C GLU A 4 19.16 -27.65 13.11
N GLU A 5 20.02 -28.30 13.89
CA GLU A 5 19.99 -28.28 15.35
C GLU A 5 20.23 -26.87 15.89
N LEU A 6 21.19 -26.13 15.33
CA LEU A 6 21.45 -24.75 15.71
C LEU A 6 20.23 -23.86 15.41
N LEU A 7 19.59 -24.04 14.25
CA LEU A 7 18.40 -23.28 13.87
C LEU A 7 17.21 -23.59 14.79
N GLU A 8 17.00 -24.86 15.14
CA GLU A 8 15.98 -25.27 16.10
C GLU A 8 16.26 -24.66 17.49
N ALA A 9 17.50 -24.75 17.97
CA ALA A 9 17.91 -24.21 19.26
C ALA A 9 17.79 -22.67 19.34
N ASN A 10 17.77 -21.97 18.21
CA ASN A 10 17.55 -20.53 18.10
C ASN A 10 16.14 -20.18 17.61
N ASP A 11 15.16 -21.09 17.74
CA ASP A 11 13.74 -20.88 17.44
C ASP A 11 13.42 -20.48 15.99
N PHE A 12 14.33 -20.74 15.05
CA PHE A 12 14.19 -20.29 13.66
C PHE A 12 12.90 -20.79 13.01
N TYR A 13 12.57 -22.08 13.13
CA TYR A 13 11.37 -22.66 12.53
C TYR A 13 10.09 -22.20 13.22
N THR A 14 10.16 -21.89 14.52
CA THR A 14 9.07 -21.27 15.27
C THR A 14 8.82 -19.84 14.80
N ALA A 15 9.89 -19.07 14.57
CA ALA A 15 9.79 -17.73 13.97
C ALA A 15 9.22 -17.79 12.54
N LEU A 16 9.65 -18.75 11.73
CA LEU A 16 9.11 -18.96 10.38
C LEU A 16 7.61 -19.23 10.41
N ARG A 17 7.14 -20.16 11.26
CA ARG A 17 5.71 -20.46 11.44
C ARG A 17 4.92 -19.22 11.90
N ARG A 18 5.47 -18.45 12.84
CA ARG A 18 4.87 -17.19 13.33
C ARG A 18 4.62 -16.19 12.19
N VAL A 19 5.60 -16.01 11.31
CA VAL A 19 5.46 -15.11 10.15
C VAL A 19 4.35 -15.60 9.23
N VAL A 20 4.29 -16.90 8.95
CA VAL A 20 3.23 -17.49 8.12
C VAL A 20 1.85 -17.33 8.76
N ASP A 21 1.71 -17.63 10.05
CA ASP A 21 0.45 -17.47 10.79
C ASP A 21 -0.06 -16.04 10.74
N LYS A 22 0.85 -15.07 10.85
CA LYS A 22 0.54 -13.64 10.77
C LYS A 22 0.00 -13.24 9.39
N VAL A 23 0.64 -13.71 8.32
CA VAL A 23 0.16 -13.50 6.93
C VAL A 23 -1.21 -14.15 6.72
N MET A 24 -1.38 -15.40 7.17
CA MET A 24 -2.66 -16.11 7.05
C MET A 24 -3.79 -15.46 7.86
N HIS A 25 -3.47 -14.85 9.01
CA HIS A 25 -4.44 -14.09 9.78
C HIS A 25 -4.96 -12.88 8.98
N VAL A 26 -4.07 -12.09 8.38
CA VAL A 26 -4.46 -10.94 7.54
C VAL A 26 -5.23 -11.39 6.30
N ALA A 27 -4.78 -12.46 5.64
CA ALA A 27 -5.47 -13.04 4.49
C ALA A 27 -6.91 -13.45 4.85
N ARG A 28 -7.10 -14.07 6.02
CA ARG A 28 -8.42 -14.50 6.50
C ARG A 28 -9.37 -13.33 6.74
N GLN A 29 -8.89 -12.19 7.21
CA GLN A 29 -9.70 -10.97 7.34
C GLN A 29 -10.21 -10.47 5.97
N ARG A 30 -9.48 -10.78 4.89
CA ARG A 30 -9.87 -10.53 3.50
C ARG A 30 -10.61 -11.70 2.85
N GLY A 31 -11.03 -12.69 3.63
CA GLY A 31 -11.78 -13.86 3.16
C GLY A 31 -10.95 -14.92 2.44
N ILE A 32 -9.62 -14.88 2.54
CA ILE A 32 -8.71 -15.86 1.95
C ILE A 32 -8.31 -16.86 3.04
N PHE A 33 -8.64 -18.13 2.84
CA PHE A 33 -8.33 -19.22 3.74
C PHE A 33 -7.18 -20.06 3.20
N LYS A 34 -6.62 -20.92 4.06
CA LYS A 34 -5.49 -21.78 3.70
C LYS A 34 -5.85 -22.74 2.57
N GLU A 35 -7.10 -23.21 2.57
CA GLU A 35 -7.65 -24.14 1.59
C GLU A 35 -7.80 -23.52 0.20
N ASP A 36 -7.85 -22.18 0.11
CA ASP A 36 -7.89 -21.43 -1.14
C ASP A 36 -6.50 -21.34 -1.80
N ILE A 37 -5.42 -21.63 -1.05
CA ILE A 37 -4.04 -21.55 -1.52
C ILE A 37 -3.66 -22.81 -2.28
N LYS A 38 -3.66 -22.71 -3.61
CA LYS A 38 -3.30 -23.82 -4.50
C LYS A 38 -1.79 -24.13 -4.51
N TYR A 39 -0.96 -23.08 -4.48
CA TYR A 39 0.50 -23.21 -4.54
C TYR A 39 1.19 -22.21 -3.61
N VAL A 40 2.31 -22.62 -3.04
CA VAL A 40 3.23 -21.80 -2.25
C VAL A 40 4.58 -21.81 -2.95
N LEU A 41 4.96 -20.69 -3.57
CA LEU A 41 6.20 -20.58 -4.33
C LEU A 41 7.35 -20.18 -3.41
N MET A 42 8.38 -21.00 -3.37
CA MET A 42 9.58 -20.82 -2.55
C MET A 42 10.63 -20.06 -3.34
N VAL A 43 10.98 -18.86 -2.89
CA VAL A 43 11.94 -17.96 -3.55
C VAL A 43 12.98 -17.47 -2.53
N GLY A 44 14.22 -17.27 -2.98
CA GLY A 44 15.36 -16.82 -2.17
C GLY A 44 16.25 -17.98 -1.66
N GLY A 45 17.49 -17.67 -1.29
CA GLY A 45 18.50 -18.66 -0.93
C GLY A 45 18.09 -19.56 0.24
N THR A 46 17.49 -18.99 1.30
CA THR A 46 17.02 -19.74 2.47
C THR A 46 16.01 -20.84 2.12
N SER A 47 15.24 -20.63 1.06
CA SER A 47 14.20 -21.58 0.64
C SER A 47 14.75 -22.83 -0.07
N LEU A 48 16.05 -22.88 -0.35
CA LEU A 48 16.76 -24.09 -0.80
C LEU A 48 16.96 -25.11 0.33
N MET A 49 16.84 -24.69 1.60
CA MET A 49 17.04 -25.56 2.73
C MET A 49 15.92 -26.62 2.84
N PRO A 50 16.25 -27.93 2.89
CA PRO A 50 15.25 -28.98 3.01
C PRO A 50 14.38 -28.85 4.27
N SER A 51 14.95 -28.40 5.38
CA SER A 51 14.21 -28.17 6.63
C SER A 51 13.20 -27.03 6.54
N VAL A 52 13.49 -25.96 5.80
CA VAL A 52 12.56 -24.85 5.51
C VAL A 52 11.42 -25.35 4.63
N GLN A 53 11.74 -26.08 3.55
CA GLN A 53 10.72 -26.66 2.66
C GLN A 53 9.81 -27.63 3.42
N ARG A 54 10.38 -28.49 4.27
CA ARG A 54 9.61 -29.42 5.11
C ARG A 54 8.72 -28.70 6.11
N THR A 55 9.22 -27.64 6.75
CA THR A 55 8.42 -26.85 7.71
C THR A 55 7.20 -26.22 7.04
N LEU A 56 7.38 -25.64 5.85
CA LEU A 56 6.27 -25.03 5.10
C LEU A 56 5.37 -26.09 4.43
N GLY A 57 5.93 -27.23 4.04
CA GLY A 57 5.20 -28.39 3.53
C GLY A 57 4.28 -29.00 4.59
N GLN A 58 4.74 -29.11 5.84
CA GLN A 58 3.89 -29.48 6.98
C GLN A 58 2.80 -28.44 7.26
N TYR A 59 3.12 -27.15 7.04
CA TYR A 59 2.14 -26.08 7.21
C TYR A 59 1.06 -26.15 6.14
N PHE A 60 1.37 -26.00 4.85
CA PHE A 60 0.38 -25.87 3.77
C PHE A 60 -0.08 -27.18 3.12
N THR A 61 0.66 -28.29 3.30
CA THR A 61 0.79 -29.53 2.51
C THR A 61 1.94 -29.51 1.51
N ASP A 62 2.73 -30.59 1.49
CA ASP A 62 3.90 -30.76 0.61
C ASP A 62 3.55 -30.57 -0.88
N MET A 63 2.35 -31.00 -1.28
CA MET A 63 1.87 -30.84 -2.66
C MET A 63 1.56 -29.40 -3.07
N ALA A 64 1.40 -28.47 -2.13
CA ALA A 64 1.21 -27.05 -2.44
C ALA A 64 2.55 -26.32 -2.60
N VAL A 65 3.59 -26.73 -1.87
CA VAL A 65 4.90 -26.06 -1.86
C VAL A 65 5.70 -26.36 -3.14
N ARG A 66 6.23 -25.33 -3.79
CA ARG A 66 7.00 -25.42 -5.05
C ARG A 66 8.33 -24.68 -4.90
N ALA A 67 9.44 -25.40 -5.08
CA ALA A 67 10.79 -24.88 -4.90
C ALA A 67 11.68 -25.12 -6.13
N ASP A 68 11.09 -25.04 -7.33
CA ASP A 68 11.73 -25.38 -8.60
C ASP A 68 12.90 -24.45 -8.96
N LYS A 69 12.72 -23.13 -8.76
CA LYS A 69 13.70 -22.11 -9.15
C LYS A 69 13.95 -21.04 -8.08
N PRO A 70 14.32 -21.40 -6.84
CA PRO A 70 14.29 -20.43 -5.76
C PRO A 70 15.30 -19.30 -5.91
N PHE A 71 16.42 -19.57 -6.61
CA PHE A 71 17.48 -18.59 -6.83
C PHE A 71 17.28 -17.75 -8.11
N THR A 72 16.59 -18.27 -9.12
CA THR A 72 16.47 -17.60 -10.43
C THR A 72 15.09 -17.02 -10.70
N ALA A 73 14.04 -17.42 -9.96
CA ALA A 73 12.66 -16.98 -10.22
C ALA A 73 12.50 -15.45 -10.31
N VAL A 74 13.16 -14.70 -9.43
CA VAL A 74 13.13 -13.22 -9.44
C VAL A 74 13.74 -12.66 -10.73
N ALA A 75 14.95 -13.12 -11.09
CA ALA A 75 15.66 -12.64 -12.28
C ALA A 75 14.93 -13.05 -13.56
N GLU A 76 14.42 -14.28 -13.62
CA GLU A 76 13.63 -14.76 -14.76
C GLU A 76 12.33 -13.99 -14.93
N GLY A 77 11.61 -13.69 -13.83
CA GLY A 77 10.42 -12.84 -13.87
C GLY A 77 10.72 -11.43 -14.38
N ALA A 78 11.80 -10.82 -13.90
CA ALA A 78 12.25 -9.51 -14.38
C ALA A 78 12.62 -9.52 -15.88
N LEU A 79 13.27 -10.58 -16.36
CA LEU A 79 13.57 -10.74 -17.78
C LEU A 79 12.31 -10.92 -18.64
N GLN A 80 11.29 -11.63 -18.14
CA GLN A 80 10.00 -11.75 -18.83
C GLN A 80 9.31 -10.37 -18.94
N LEU A 81 9.27 -9.60 -17.85
CA LEU A 81 8.77 -8.23 -17.88
C LEU A 81 9.52 -7.37 -18.92
N ALA A 82 10.85 -7.42 -18.92
CA ALA A 82 11.67 -6.70 -19.89
C ALA A 82 11.47 -7.16 -21.34
N ALA A 83 11.12 -8.44 -21.54
CA ALA A 83 10.78 -9.01 -22.84
C ALA A 83 9.36 -8.66 -23.31
N GLY A 84 8.61 -7.85 -22.55
CA GLY A 84 7.28 -7.37 -22.90
C GLY A 84 6.13 -8.29 -22.47
N TYR A 85 6.41 -9.28 -21.60
CA TYR A 85 5.31 -9.97 -20.91
C TYR A 85 4.65 -8.98 -19.95
N GLY A 86 3.34 -8.79 -20.11
CA GLY A 86 2.56 -7.93 -19.24
C GLY A 86 2.46 -8.51 -17.83
N LEU A 87 2.45 -7.64 -16.83
CA LEU A 87 2.06 -7.95 -15.46
C LEU A 87 0.88 -7.06 -15.12
N GLU A 88 -0.22 -7.68 -14.69
CA GLU A 88 -1.25 -6.97 -13.96
C GLU A 88 -0.70 -6.72 -12.56
N ASP A 89 -0.20 -5.51 -12.36
CA ASP A 89 0.42 -5.10 -11.12
C ASP A 89 -0.51 -4.18 -10.32
N TYR A 90 -0.22 -4.05 -9.04
CA TYR A 90 -1.06 -3.38 -8.07
C TYR A 90 -0.22 -2.45 -7.21
N LEU A 91 -0.83 -1.37 -6.74
CA LEU A 91 -0.21 -0.45 -5.80
C LEU A 91 -0.10 -1.10 -4.41
N VAL A 92 1.08 -1.04 -3.81
CA VAL A 92 1.38 -1.77 -2.56
C VAL A 92 0.85 -1.03 -1.33
N HIS A 93 0.69 0.29 -1.42
CA HIS A 93 0.19 1.15 -0.36
C HIS A 93 -1.13 1.81 -0.74
N SER A 94 -1.86 2.26 0.28
CA SER A 94 -2.92 3.23 0.09
C SER A 94 -2.33 4.64 -0.04
N TYR A 95 -3.01 5.52 -0.75
CA TYR A 95 -2.61 6.93 -0.89
C TYR A 95 -3.78 7.85 -0.56
N GLY A 96 -3.49 8.88 0.22
CA GLY A 96 -4.46 9.85 0.69
C GLY A 96 -4.13 11.29 0.33
N LEU A 97 -5.17 12.12 0.29
CA LEU A 97 -5.08 13.57 0.17
C LEU A 97 -5.28 14.21 1.55
N ARG A 98 -4.37 15.11 1.93
CA ARG A 98 -4.49 15.87 3.18
C ARG A 98 -5.62 16.89 3.11
N HIS A 99 -6.48 16.93 4.12
CA HIS A 99 -7.46 17.98 4.33
C HIS A 99 -7.40 18.53 5.76
N LEU A 100 -8.16 19.60 6.03
CA LEU A 100 -8.37 20.11 7.37
C LEU A 100 -9.74 19.63 7.86
N ASP A 101 -9.77 18.87 8.94
CA ASP A 101 -11.01 18.45 9.58
C ASP A 101 -11.71 19.69 10.17
N PRO A 102 -12.95 20.01 9.75
CA PRO A 102 -13.64 21.21 10.20
C PRO A 102 -14.10 21.14 11.67
N ASP A 103 -14.32 19.95 12.21
CA ASP A 103 -14.79 19.73 13.58
C ASP A 103 -13.62 19.71 14.56
N ALA A 104 -12.53 19.02 14.20
CA ALA A 104 -11.34 18.90 15.05
C ALA A 104 -10.35 20.08 14.89
N GLY A 105 -10.35 20.74 13.73
CA GLY A 105 -9.36 21.77 13.39
C GLY A 105 -7.95 21.21 13.16
N GLU A 106 -7.82 19.90 12.96
CA GLU A 106 -6.56 19.19 12.77
C GLU A 106 -6.45 18.64 11.33
N HIS A 107 -5.23 18.32 10.89
CA HIS A 107 -5.04 17.69 9.59
C HIS A 107 -5.50 16.24 9.60
N ALA A 108 -6.35 15.90 8.65
CA ALA A 108 -6.81 14.55 8.38
C ALA A 108 -6.50 14.14 6.93
N TRP A 109 -6.79 12.88 6.59
CA TRP A 109 -6.43 12.30 5.30
C TRP A 109 -7.61 11.53 4.73
N ASP A 110 -8.00 11.88 3.50
CA ASP A 110 -8.97 11.11 2.73
C ASP A 110 -8.23 10.14 1.82
N GLU A 111 -8.48 8.83 1.98
CA GLU A 111 -7.96 7.83 1.05
C GLU A 111 -8.56 8.06 -0.34
N ILE A 112 -7.70 8.30 -1.33
CA ILE A 112 -8.10 8.47 -2.74
C ILE A 112 -7.80 7.22 -3.57
N ILE A 113 -6.76 6.46 -3.18
CA ILE A 113 -6.35 5.24 -3.87
C ILE A 113 -6.12 4.15 -2.82
N PRO A 114 -7.00 3.13 -2.76
CA PRO A 114 -6.80 2.01 -1.84
C PRO A 114 -5.62 1.12 -2.22
N MET A 115 -4.96 0.53 -1.23
CA MET A 115 -4.00 -0.57 -1.41
C MET A 115 -4.59 -1.67 -2.30
N GLY A 116 -3.78 -2.20 -3.21
CA GLY A 116 -4.19 -3.24 -4.14
C GLY A 116 -4.98 -2.72 -5.35
N SER A 117 -5.07 -1.40 -5.53
CA SER A 117 -5.61 -0.82 -6.77
C SER A 117 -4.72 -1.18 -7.95
N THR A 118 -5.33 -1.61 -9.06
CA THR A 118 -4.61 -1.81 -10.33
C THR A 118 -4.18 -0.48 -10.93
N TYR A 119 -3.12 -0.51 -11.73
CA TYR A 119 -2.72 0.62 -12.55
C TYR A 119 -2.45 0.17 -14.00
N PRO A 120 -2.68 1.03 -15.01
CA PRO A 120 -3.10 2.43 -14.92
C PRO A 120 -4.55 2.63 -14.46
N ILE A 121 -4.80 3.68 -13.68
CA ILE A 121 -6.14 4.18 -13.32
C ILE A 121 -6.53 5.26 -14.33
N THR A 122 -7.26 4.88 -15.37
CA THR A 122 -7.62 5.78 -16.49
C THR A 122 -8.93 6.53 -16.29
N ARG A 123 -9.85 5.97 -15.48
CA ARG A 123 -11.06 6.70 -15.05
C ARG A 123 -10.66 7.57 -13.86
N PRO A 124 -10.81 8.91 -13.94
CA PRO A 124 -10.38 9.76 -12.86
C PRO A 124 -11.12 9.51 -11.55
N ILE A 125 -10.37 9.56 -10.46
CA ILE A 125 -10.90 9.69 -9.11
C ILE A 125 -11.17 11.18 -8.90
N GLU A 126 -12.45 11.53 -8.82
CA GLU A 126 -12.88 12.94 -8.69
C GLU A 126 -13.01 13.32 -7.21
N VAL A 127 -12.32 14.38 -6.81
CA VAL A 127 -12.38 14.95 -5.46
C VAL A 127 -12.85 16.39 -5.55
N MET A 128 -13.83 16.77 -4.72
CA MET A 128 -14.38 18.12 -4.65
C MET A 128 -13.81 18.81 -3.41
N LEU A 129 -13.12 19.93 -3.62
CA LEU A 129 -12.49 20.68 -2.53
C LEU A 129 -13.13 22.05 -2.36
N SER A 130 -13.40 22.40 -1.11
CA SER A 130 -13.77 23.74 -0.65
C SER A 130 -12.56 24.46 -0.03
N ALA A 131 -12.71 25.74 0.28
CA ALA A 131 -11.72 26.42 1.10
C ALA A 131 -11.78 25.91 2.55
N ALA A 132 -10.61 25.78 3.19
CA ALA A 132 -10.49 25.50 4.61
C ALA A 132 -10.76 26.75 5.46
N HIS A 133 -10.47 27.94 4.93
CA HIS A 133 -10.63 29.22 5.64
C HIS A 133 -11.29 30.28 4.76
N GLU A 134 -11.86 31.31 5.40
CA GLU A 134 -12.37 32.49 4.72
C GLU A 134 -11.26 33.20 3.92
N ASP A 135 -11.63 33.74 2.76
CA ASP A 135 -10.75 34.47 1.85
C ASP A 135 -9.48 33.70 1.41
N GLN A 136 -9.56 32.37 1.33
CA GLN A 136 -8.44 31.53 0.93
C GLN A 136 -8.09 31.74 -0.55
N LYS A 137 -6.83 32.09 -0.81
CA LYS A 137 -6.31 32.42 -2.15
C LYS A 137 -5.62 31.27 -2.85
N THR A 138 -5.25 30.24 -2.10
CA THR A 138 -4.48 29.10 -2.62
C THR A 138 -4.95 27.82 -1.98
N ILE A 139 -5.01 26.75 -2.76
CA ILE A 139 -5.18 25.38 -2.25
C ILE A 139 -3.93 24.58 -2.62
N GLU A 140 -3.35 23.91 -1.64
CA GLU A 140 -2.25 22.95 -1.79
C GLU A 140 -2.80 21.53 -1.87
N PHE A 141 -2.09 20.65 -2.56
CA PHE A 141 -2.44 19.23 -2.69
C PHE A 141 -1.30 18.41 -2.13
N ILE A 142 -1.51 17.81 -0.96
CA ILE A 142 -0.47 17.04 -0.28
C ILE A 142 -0.87 15.58 -0.29
N ILE A 143 -0.02 14.77 -0.89
CA ILE A 143 -0.24 13.34 -1.10
C ILE A 143 0.57 12.58 -0.06
N GLY A 144 -0.13 11.72 0.69
CA GLY A 144 0.44 10.87 1.70
C GLY A 144 0.37 9.42 1.28
N GLU A 145 1.46 8.69 1.41
CA GLU A 145 1.45 7.23 1.42
C GLU A 145 1.01 6.76 2.79
N ILE A 146 -0.09 6.00 2.86
CA ILE A 146 -0.65 5.46 4.09
C ILE A 146 -0.07 4.05 4.26
N ASP A 147 0.84 3.91 5.23
CA ASP A 147 1.40 2.61 5.57
C ASP A 147 0.29 1.71 6.13
N THR A 148 -0.16 0.81 5.27
CA THR A 148 -1.26 -0.13 5.57
C THR A 148 -0.70 -1.50 5.91
N ASP A 149 0.55 -1.59 6.38
CA ASP A 149 1.23 -2.86 6.63
C ASP A 149 0.63 -3.56 7.87
N ALA A 150 -0.60 -4.03 7.70
CA ALA A 150 -1.46 -4.68 8.68
C ALA A 150 -0.84 -5.97 9.18
N VAL A 151 0.02 -6.60 8.35
CA VAL A 151 0.91 -7.65 8.82
C VAL A 151 1.78 -7.02 9.90
N SER A 152 2.69 -6.08 9.61
CA SER A 152 3.62 -5.51 10.62
C SER A 152 2.97 -5.17 11.98
N MET A 153 1.75 -4.62 12.00
CA MET A 153 0.97 -4.24 13.19
C MET A 153 0.40 -5.39 14.05
N ILE A 154 0.51 -6.66 13.63
CA ILE A 154 -0.01 -7.82 14.40
C ILE A 154 1.12 -8.53 15.15
N GLU A 155 1.06 -8.58 16.48
CA GLU A 155 1.90 -9.48 17.27
C GLU A 155 1.25 -10.86 17.39
N VAL A 156 2.04 -11.92 17.25
CA VAL A 156 1.60 -13.30 17.50
C VAL A 156 2.18 -13.78 18.83
N LYS A 157 1.33 -14.01 19.82
CA LYS A 157 1.68 -14.60 21.13
C LYS A 157 1.10 -16.01 21.17
N TYR A 158 1.82 -16.96 21.77
CA TYR A 158 1.27 -18.30 21.98
C TYR A 158 0.91 -18.45 23.46
N GLU A 159 -0.38 -18.64 23.73
CA GLU A 159 -0.90 -18.89 25.07
C GLU A 159 -1.51 -20.29 25.09
N ASN A 160 -1.04 -21.15 26.01
CA ASN A 160 -1.50 -22.54 26.14
C ASN A 160 -1.43 -23.36 24.82
N GLY A 161 -0.46 -23.06 23.95
CA GLY A 161 -0.29 -23.73 22.66
C GLY A 161 -1.19 -23.22 21.53
N GLN A 162 -1.99 -22.18 21.77
CA GLN A 162 -2.82 -21.53 20.74
C GLN A 162 -2.23 -20.17 20.36
N ALA A 163 -2.27 -19.85 19.06
CA ALA A 163 -1.86 -18.54 18.55
C ALA A 163 -2.92 -17.49 18.90
N VAL A 164 -2.52 -16.49 19.67
CA VAL A 164 -3.27 -15.29 20.01
C VAL A 164 -2.68 -14.13 19.20
N PHE A 165 -3.52 -13.51 18.39
CA PHE A 165 -3.14 -12.38 17.55
C PHE A 165 -3.56 -11.10 18.25
N VAL A 166 -2.59 -10.26 18.58
CA VAL A 166 -2.81 -8.97 19.24
C VAL A 166 -2.44 -7.89 18.26
N ALA A 167 -3.40 -7.05 17.88
CA ALA A 167 -3.10 -5.83 17.15
C ALA A 167 -2.34 -4.88 18.07
N ASP A 168 -1.20 -4.36 17.62
CA ASP A 168 -0.48 -3.32 18.34
C ASP A 168 -1.21 -1.98 18.16
N THR A 169 -2.19 -1.75 19.02
CA THR A 169 -2.99 -0.53 19.04
C THR A 169 -2.24 0.67 19.61
N SER A 170 -0.99 0.51 20.07
CA SER A 170 -0.16 1.65 20.50
C SER A 170 0.30 2.53 19.34
N SER A 171 0.19 2.02 18.11
CA SER A 171 0.43 2.71 16.84
C SER A 171 -0.87 3.03 16.09
N SER A 172 -1.92 3.45 16.80
CA SER A 172 -3.21 3.80 16.20
C SER A 172 -3.16 4.97 15.21
N GLU A 173 -2.03 5.68 15.11
CA GLU A 173 -1.79 6.65 14.06
C GLU A 173 -1.30 5.91 12.81
N GLN A 174 -2.12 5.93 11.76
CA GLN A 174 -1.66 5.58 10.41
C GLN A 174 -0.31 6.27 10.18
N ARG A 175 0.75 5.49 9.92
CA ARG A 175 2.04 6.10 9.55
C ARG A 175 1.88 6.64 8.14
N ILE A 176 1.91 7.97 8.02
CA ILE A 176 1.75 8.63 6.74
C ILE A 176 3.07 9.27 6.34
N SER A 177 3.56 8.90 5.16
CA SER A 177 4.75 9.51 4.55
C SER A 177 4.30 10.53 3.52
N ILE A 178 4.73 11.79 3.66
CA ILE A 178 4.42 12.83 2.67
C ILE A 178 5.27 12.62 1.43
N MET A 179 4.61 12.47 0.28
CA MET A 179 5.25 12.01 -0.94
C MET A 179 5.70 13.15 -1.88
N ASN A 180 5.06 14.32 -1.80
CA ASN A 180 5.31 15.42 -2.73
C ASN A 180 5.86 16.70 -2.08
N GLU A 181 6.41 16.63 -0.87
CA GLU A 181 6.82 17.80 -0.06
C GLU A 181 7.67 18.82 -0.84
N SER A 182 8.59 18.37 -1.70
CA SER A 182 9.47 19.22 -2.48
C SER A 182 8.81 19.92 -3.68
N THR A 183 7.65 19.45 -4.14
CA THR A 183 6.97 19.95 -5.34
C THR A 183 5.62 20.62 -5.04
N VAL A 184 5.11 20.54 -3.80
CA VAL A 184 3.81 21.13 -3.38
C VAL A 184 3.67 22.58 -3.83
N LEU A 185 4.69 23.41 -3.63
CA LEU A 185 4.64 24.84 -3.94
C LEU A 185 4.57 25.14 -5.44
N GLU A 186 5.05 24.23 -6.29
CA GLU A 186 4.99 24.38 -7.75
C GLU A 186 3.59 24.04 -8.31
N GLN A 187 2.76 23.37 -7.52
CA GLN A 187 1.47 22.79 -7.93
C GLN A 187 0.28 23.40 -7.17
N LEU A 188 0.40 24.66 -6.73
CA LEU A 188 -0.66 25.37 -6.03
C LEU A 188 -1.79 25.80 -6.98
N ALA A 189 -3.04 25.58 -6.58
CA ALA A 189 -4.19 26.15 -7.25
C ALA A 189 -4.43 27.58 -6.77
N GLN A 190 -4.20 28.56 -7.64
CA GLN A 190 -4.44 29.99 -7.36
C GLN A 190 -5.92 30.33 -7.57
N LEU A 191 -6.57 30.87 -6.54
CA LEU A 191 -7.98 31.18 -6.51
C LEU A 191 -8.20 32.70 -6.67
N ASN A 192 -8.91 33.09 -7.73
CA ASN A 192 -9.34 34.46 -7.94
C ASN A 192 -10.77 34.49 -8.50
N PRO A 193 -11.77 35.01 -7.77
CA PRO A 193 -11.66 35.59 -6.43
C PRO A 193 -11.32 34.52 -5.36
N PRO A 194 -10.84 34.96 -4.17
CA PRO A 194 -10.63 34.07 -3.03
C PRO A 194 -11.89 33.25 -2.72
N ALA A 195 -11.69 32.02 -2.22
CA ALA A 195 -12.78 31.11 -1.90
C ALA A 195 -13.23 31.25 -0.44
N GLN A 196 -14.46 30.81 -0.18
CA GLN A 196 -15.06 30.74 1.14
C GLN A 196 -15.29 29.27 1.53
N PRO A 197 -15.29 28.94 2.83
CA PRO A 197 -15.66 27.61 3.31
C PRO A 197 -17.11 27.24 2.95
N GLY A 198 -17.40 25.94 2.95
CA GLY A 198 -18.75 25.39 2.78
C GLY A 198 -19.15 25.07 1.34
N ASP A 199 -18.73 25.86 0.35
CA ASP A 199 -19.03 25.59 -1.05
C ASP A 199 -17.84 24.94 -1.79
N PRO A 200 -18.04 23.84 -2.53
CA PRO A 200 -17.01 23.29 -3.39
C PRO A 200 -16.51 24.32 -4.41
N ARG A 201 -15.20 24.51 -4.50
CA ARG A 201 -14.55 25.45 -5.43
C ARG A 201 -13.77 24.74 -6.53
N LEU A 202 -13.05 23.68 -6.18
CA LEU A 202 -12.21 22.93 -7.11
C LEU A 202 -12.78 21.52 -7.31
N LYS A 203 -12.82 21.08 -8.55
CA LYS A 203 -12.89 19.67 -8.90
C LYS A 203 -11.48 19.21 -9.26
N VAL A 204 -11.01 18.14 -8.61
CA VAL A 204 -9.68 17.58 -8.80
C VAL A 204 -9.84 16.17 -9.35
N ASP A 205 -9.26 15.93 -10.52
CA ASP A 205 -9.31 14.64 -11.19
C ASP A 205 -7.93 13.97 -11.04
N PHE A 206 -7.87 12.87 -10.29
CA PHE A 206 -6.66 12.06 -10.11
C PHE A 206 -6.66 10.83 -11.02
N THR A 207 -5.53 10.57 -11.66
CA THR A 207 -5.30 9.35 -12.47
C THR A 207 -3.92 8.77 -12.15
N VAL A 208 -3.69 7.50 -12.47
CA VAL A 208 -2.38 6.84 -12.33
C VAL A 208 -1.99 6.27 -13.68
N ASP A 209 -0.81 6.63 -14.18
CA ASP A 209 -0.33 6.08 -15.46
C ASP A 209 0.37 4.72 -15.31
N ASP A 210 0.79 4.18 -16.45
CA ASP A 210 1.50 2.89 -16.56
C ASP A 210 2.86 2.86 -15.84
N ARG A 211 3.36 4.02 -15.42
CA ARG A 211 4.60 4.18 -14.66
C ARG A 211 4.35 4.49 -13.19
N ARG A 212 3.14 4.23 -12.69
CA ARG A 212 2.71 4.54 -11.32
C ARG A 212 2.78 6.03 -10.98
N ARG A 213 2.73 6.93 -11.97
CA ARG A 213 2.74 8.37 -11.67
C ARG A 213 1.33 8.84 -11.40
N LEU A 214 1.11 9.38 -10.20
CA LEU A 214 -0.11 10.08 -9.86
C LEU A 214 -0.16 11.40 -10.63
N ARG A 215 -1.20 11.56 -11.42
CA ARG A 215 -1.47 12.72 -12.26
C ARG A 215 -2.71 13.43 -11.78
N MET A 216 -2.67 14.75 -11.81
CA MET A 216 -3.72 15.61 -11.29
C MET A 216 -4.12 16.66 -12.33
N SER A 217 -5.42 16.83 -12.52
CA SER A 217 -6.01 17.99 -13.21
C SER A 217 -6.92 18.73 -12.24
N VAL A 218 -6.80 20.04 -12.18
CA VAL A 218 -7.56 20.90 -11.26
C VAL A 218 -8.42 21.87 -12.04
N PHE A 219 -9.73 21.80 -11.79
CA PHE A 219 -10.73 22.63 -12.44
C PHE A 219 -11.40 23.56 -11.43
N ASP A 220 -11.30 24.87 -11.68
CA ASP A 220 -12.01 25.91 -10.93
C ASP A 220 -13.45 25.99 -11.43
N MET A 221 -14.40 25.59 -10.57
CA MET A 221 -15.81 25.52 -10.92
C MET A 221 -16.49 26.89 -10.94
N LEU A 222 -16.00 27.87 -10.17
CA LEU A 222 -16.55 29.23 -10.20
C LEU A 222 -16.16 29.94 -11.50
N LYS A 223 -14.90 29.77 -11.93
CA LYS A 223 -14.38 30.39 -13.15
C LYS A 223 -14.57 29.54 -14.40
N ASN A 224 -15.02 28.29 -14.25
CA ASN A 224 -15.16 27.32 -15.32
C ASN A 224 -13.84 27.18 -16.11
N LYS A 225 -12.71 27.02 -15.39
CA LYS A 225 -11.36 27.07 -15.95
C LYS A 225 -10.44 26.01 -15.35
N ILE A 226 -9.62 25.38 -16.18
CA ILE A 226 -8.53 24.50 -15.73
C ILE A 226 -7.39 25.36 -15.16
N LEU A 227 -6.99 25.08 -13.92
CA LEU A 227 -5.86 25.73 -13.23
C LEU A 227 -4.57 24.92 -13.42
N LEU A 228 -4.66 23.60 -13.34
CA LEU A 228 -3.56 22.66 -13.57
C LEU A 228 -4.09 21.55 -14.48
N ASP A 229 -3.33 21.20 -15.52
CA ASP A 229 -3.74 20.17 -16.49
C ASP A 229 -2.74 19.03 -16.52
N ASN A 230 -3.18 17.86 -16.05
CA ASN A 230 -2.49 16.59 -16.15
C ASN A 230 -1.03 16.65 -15.66
N VAL A 231 -0.82 17.31 -14.52
CA VAL A 231 0.51 17.48 -13.91
C VAL A 231 0.88 16.22 -13.14
N VAL A 232 2.15 15.84 -13.16
CA VAL A 232 2.66 14.72 -12.34
C VAL A 232 2.89 15.23 -10.93
N VAL A 233 2.21 14.64 -9.96
CA VAL A 233 2.31 15.01 -8.54
C VAL A 233 3.42 14.23 -7.87
N VAL A 234 3.38 12.90 -8.04
CA VAL A 234 4.36 11.97 -7.45
C VAL A 234 4.40 10.64 -8.20
N THR A 235 5.45 9.84 -7.96
CA THR A 235 5.53 8.44 -8.39
C THR A 235 5.20 7.53 -7.20
N LEU A 236 4.20 6.69 -7.36
CA LEU A 236 3.71 5.75 -6.36
C LEU A 236 4.56 4.47 -6.35
N GLN A 237 4.62 3.81 -5.20
CA GLN A 237 5.27 2.52 -4.99
C GLN A 237 4.31 1.35 -5.25
#